data_AF-A0A821K3D0-F1
#
_entry.id   AF-A0A821K3D0-F1
#
_cell.length_a   1.000
_cell.length_b   1.000
_cell.length_c   1.000
_cell.angle_alpha   90.00
_cell.angle_beta   90.00
_cell.angle_gamma   90.00
#
_symmetry.space_group_name_H-M   'P 1'
#
loop_
_entity.id
_entity.type
_entity.pdbx_description
1 polymer ?
#
loop_
_entity_poly.entity_id
_entity_poly.type
_entity_poly.pdbx_seq_one_letter_code
_entity_poly.pdbx_strand_id
1 'polypeptide(L)'
;MIINGNRYQKENILKVIGVENELRLSLSLNLRGKTGLAEILNYSNPINEYTRFFYYSYLNREEKVADNPIKIAYSDKPTKPPTDTTHVITGIKTGIEIIAVLQLTSDAQRIVEIDNVLQRLRTFLLNDDKILNLTQQEESLLTNSIHTKIYSNTHDLRDINRLYYVCRFLKQAQNKTINYIVSYILRPIKWLYPLYTGTDVEFISLPEHLNNNIEEYVLQLRDDILKLEKCIKEGLLKLLNGYLKDRLSNLQQQWFVVNKMCTNEIDRLSKLVIDVRSGRTSVSIVEQTLESD
;
A
#
# COMPACT_ATOMS: atom_id res chain seq x y z
N MET A 1 0.27 -14.19 -7.00
CA MET A 1 -1.15 -13.92 -7.27
C MET A 1 -1.23 -12.94 -8.45
N ILE A 2 -2.23 -13.09 -9.31
CA ILE A 2 -2.49 -12.14 -10.40
C ILE A 2 -3.89 -11.58 -10.17
N ILE A 3 -4.01 -10.25 -10.14
CA ILE A 3 -5.27 -9.53 -9.93
C ILE A 3 -5.55 -8.70 -11.18
N ASN A 4 -6.80 -8.74 -11.65
CA ASN A 4 -7.24 -7.95 -12.78
C ASN A 4 -7.77 -6.61 -12.29
N GLY A 5 -7.33 -5.51 -12.92
CA GLY A 5 -7.90 -4.21 -12.68
C GLY A 5 -9.35 -4.14 -13.18
N ASN A 6 -10.15 -3.30 -12.52
CA ASN A 6 -11.52 -3.04 -12.91
C ASN A 6 -11.78 -1.53 -12.78
N ARG A 7 -12.35 -0.94 -13.84
CA ARG A 7 -12.69 0.49 -13.89
C ARG A 7 -13.84 0.85 -12.95
N TYR A 8 -14.75 -0.10 -12.72
CA TYR A 8 -16.01 0.08 -11.98
C TYR A 8 -15.92 -0.38 -10.53
N GLN A 9 -15.01 -1.31 -10.22
CA GLN A 9 -14.78 -1.81 -8.87
C GLN A 9 -13.32 -1.59 -8.51
N LYS A 10 -13.08 -0.48 -7.81
CA LYS A 10 -11.74 -0.14 -7.33
C LYS A 10 -11.57 -0.70 -5.93
N GLU A 11 -11.13 -1.95 -5.85
CA GLU A 11 -10.70 -2.50 -4.57
C GLU A 11 -9.32 -1.94 -4.21
N ASN A 12 -9.10 -1.60 -2.93
CA ASN A 12 -7.76 -1.28 -2.47
C ASN A 12 -6.88 -2.52 -2.62
N ILE A 13 -5.86 -2.46 -3.48
CA ILE A 13 -4.92 -3.56 -3.72
C ILE A 13 -4.26 -4.03 -2.42
N LEU A 14 -4.01 -3.13 -1.46
CA LEU A 14 -3.49 -3.49 -0.15
C LEU A 14 -4.45 -4.40 0.62
N LYS A 15 -5.78 -4.22 0.48
CA LYS A 15 -6.79 -5.12 1.04
C LYS A 15 -6.72 -6.49 0.40
N VAL A 16 -6.62 -6.56 -0.93
CA VAL A 16 -6.58 -7.81 -1.70
C VAL A 16 -5.34 -8.66 -1.36
N ILE A 17 -4.19 -8.03 -1.11
CA ILE A 17 -2.96 -8.75 -0.71
C ILE A 17 -2.89 -9.05 0.79
N GLY A 18 -3.93 -8.70 1.58
CA GLY A 18 -4.03 -9.04 3.00
C GLY A 18 -3.33 -8.08 3.95
N VAL A 19 -3.12 -6.82 3.58
CA VAL A 19 -2.66 -5.79 4.53
C VAL A 19 -3.76 -5.51 5.55
N GLU A 20 -3.39 -5.57 6.83
CA GLU A 20 -4.26 -5.35 7.98
C GLU A 20 -5.05 -4.04 7.88
N ASN A 21 -6.33 -4.08 8.25
CA ASN A 21 -7.28 -2.96 8.13
C ASN A 21 -6.74 -1.67 8.78
N GLU A 22 -6.18 -1.77 9.99
CA GLU A 22 -5.68 -0.60 10.73
C GLU A 22 -4.47 0.06 10.05
N LEU A 23 -3.55 -0.74 9.52
CA LEU A 23 -2.39 -0.25 8.77
C LEU A 23 -2.84 0.36 7.45
N ARG A 24 -3.77 -0.30 6.75
CA ARG A 24 -4.31 0.16 5.47
C ARG A 24 -4.98 1.53 5.62
N LEU A 25 -5.85 1.70 6.62
CA LEU A 25 -6.45 3.00 6.92
C LEU A 25 -5.38 4.05 7.26
N SER A 26 -4.39 3.69 8.07
CA SER A 26 -3.31 4.62 8.45
C SER A 26 -2.48 5.09 7.25
N LEU A 27 -2.22 4.20 6.28
CA LEU A 27 -1.57 4.53 5.02
C LEU A 27 -2.47 5.38 4.12
N SER A 28 -3.76 5.06 4.05
CA SER A 28 -4.75 5.84 3.33
C SER A 28 -4.87 7.24 3.91
N LEU A 29 -4.75 7.45 5.22
CA LEU A 29 -4.82 8.75 5.87
C LEU A 29 -3.47 9.51 5.93
N ASN A 30 -2.40 9.01 5.30
CA ASN A 30 -1.06 9.61 5.40
C ASN A 30 -0.51 9.74 6.84
N LEU A 31 -1.02 8.95 7.80
CA LEU A 31 -0.49 8.91 9.17
C LEU A 31 0.96 8.39 9.22
N ARG A 32 1.34 7.64 8.19
CA ARG A 32 2.70 7.16 7.97
C ARG A 32 3.10 7.39 6.51
N GLY A 33 4.39 7.66 6.30
CA GLY A 33 4.95 7.71 4.95
C GLY A 33 4.69 6.42 4.19
N LYS A 34 4.14 6.55 2.98
CA LYS A 34 3.93 5.43 2.05
C LYS A 34 5.28 5.08 1.44
N THR A 35 5.83 3.94 1.84
CA THR A 35 7.09 3.42 1.31
C THR A 35 6.92 1.96 0.90
N GLY A 36 7.72 1.51 -0.06
CA GLY A 36 7.71 0.13 -0.53
C GLY A 36 6.39 -0.24 -1.19
N LEU A 37 5.72 -1.30 -0.73
CA LEU A 37 4.42 -1.71 -1.31
C LEU A 37 3.34 -0.63 -1.18
N ALA A 38 3.35 0.14 -0.08
CA ALA A 38 2.33 1.15 0.18
C ALA A 38 2.38 2.34 -0.80
N GLU A 39 3.48 2.51 -1.54
CA GLU A 39 3.60 3.50 -2.61
C GLU A 39 2.62 3.24 -3.76
N ILE A 40 2.05 2.04 -3.86
CA ILE A 40 0.98 1.74 -4.84
C ILE A 40 -0.26 2.63 -4.66
N LEU A 41 -0.52 3.13 -3.44
CA LEU A 41 -1.60 4.08 -3.18
C LEU A 41 -1.39 5.43 -3.87
N ASN A 42 -0.19 5.70 -4.40
CA ASN A 42 0.14 6.88 -5.19
C ASN A 42 0.28 6.53 -6.69
N TYR A 43 -0.21 5.38 -7.14
CA TYR A 43 -0.21 5.03 -8.56
C TYR A 43 -1.15 5.96 -9.34
N SER A 44 -0.60 6.73 -10.27
CA SER A 44 -1.31 7.81 -10.95
C SER A 44 -2.03 7.42 -12.24
N ASN A 45 -1.78 6.22 -12.77
CA ASN A 45 -2.45 5.78 -13.98
C ASN A 45 -3.81 5.15 -13.69
N PRO A 46 -4.80 5.31 -14.58
CA PRO A 46 -6.12 4.72 -14.39
C PRO A 46 -6.04 3.19 -14.28
N ILE A 47 -6.60 2.64 -13.20
CA ILE A 47 -6.81 1.20 -13.05
C ILE A 47 -8.07 0.83 -13.81
N ASN A 48 -7.94 -0.09 -14.77
CA ASN A 48 -9.01 -0.52 -15.66
C ASN A 48 -8.86 -2.01 -16.04
N GLU A 49 -9.74 -2.49 -16.91
CA GLU A 49 -9.76 -3.86 -17.44
C GLU A 49 -8.43 -4.29 -18.12
N TYR A 50 -7.59 -3.33 -18.51
CA TYR A 50 -6.26 -3.52 -19.12
C TYR A 50 -5.12 -3.39 -18.11
N THR A 51 -5.42 -3.36 -16.81
CA THR A 51 -4.41 -3.34 -15.75
C THR A 51 -4.27 -4.73 -15.15
N ARG A 52 -3.03 -5.17 -14.92
CA ARG A 52 -2.73 -6.40 -14.18
C ARG A 52 -1.84 -6.08 -12.99
N PHE A 53 -2.18 -6.64 -11.83
CA PHE A 53 -1.32 -6.62 -10.66
C PHE A 53 -0.71 -7.99 -10.49
N PHE A 54 0.62 -8.07 -10.52
CA PHE A 54 1.37 -9.28 -10.20
C PHE A 54 1.93 -9.13 -8.78
N TYR A 55 1.35 -9.85 -7.83
CA TYR A 55 1.78 -9.86 -6.45
C TYR A 55 2.55 -11.15 -6.14
N TYR A 56 3.69 -11.02 -5.47
CA TYR A 56 4.43 -12.15 -4.96
C TYR A 56 5.08 -11.80 -3.62
N SER A 57 5.02 -12.75 -2.68
CA SER A 57 5.63 -12.67 -1.36
C SER A 57 6.37 -13.96 -1.07
N TYR A 58 7.60 -13.83 -0.60
CA TYR A 58 8.43 -14.92 -0.11
C TYR A 58 8.90 -14.58 1.29
N LEU A 59 8.48 -15.38 2.27
CA LEU A 59 8.93 -15.28 3.65
C LEU A 59 10.12 -16.19 3.86
N ASN A 60 11.24 -15.62 4.31
CA ASN A 60 12.47 -16.34 4.59
C ASN A 60 12.51 -16.79 6.05
N ARG A 61 12.34 -15.85 6.97
CA ARG A 61 12.49 -16.10 8.42
C ARG A 61 11.51 -15.27 9.22
N GLU A 62 11.02 -15.88 10.28
CA GLU A 62 10.29 -15.21 11.34
C GLU A 62 11.10 -15.28 12.64
N GLU A 63 11.27 -14.15 13.29
CA GLU A 63 11.90 -14.05 14.61
C GLU A 63 10.86 -13.52 15.59
N LYS A 64 10.69 -14.20 16.72
CA LYS A 64 9.73 -13.84 17.75
C LYS A 64 10.37 -13.89 19.13
N VAL A 65 9.98 -12.94 19.95
CA VAL A 65 10.21 -12.96 21.39
C VAL A 65 9.39 -14.10 21.99
N ALA A 66 9.99 -14.83 22.94
CA ALA A 66 9.31 -15.91 23.64
C ALA A 66 8.07 -15.39 24.39
N ASP A 67 7.05 -16.24 24.50
CA ASP A 67 5.74 -15.87 25.06
C ASP A 67 5.73 -15.49 26.54
N ASN A 68 6.85 -15.62 27.25
CA ASN A 68 6.94 -15.33 28.67
C ASN A 68 7.52 -13.92 28.95
N PRO A 69 6.68 -12.90 29.18
CA PRO A 69 7.14 -11.53 29.43
C PRO A 69 7.86 -11.40 30.79
N ILE A 70 7.58 -12.30 31.74
CA ILE A 70 8.10 -12.24 33.11
C ILE A 70 9.62 -12.45 33.16
N LYS A 71 10.21 -13.11 32.16
CA LYS A 71 11.67 -13.25 32.09
C LYS A 71 12.38 -12.03 31.48
N ILE A 72 11.65 -11.16 30.77
CA ILE A 72 12.20 -10.03 30.01
C ILE A 72 12.04 -8.72 30.79
N ALA A 73 10.92 -8.54 31.49
CA ALA A 73 10.58 -7.29 32.17
C ALA A 73 11.14 -7.15 33.61
N TYR A 74 11.69 -8.23 34.19
CA TYR A 74 12.04 -8.29 35.62
C TYR A 74 13.54 -8.41 35.90
N SER A 75 14.41 -8.32 34.89
CA SER A 75 15.87 -8.26 35.12
C SER A 75 16.32 -6.89 35.64
N ASP A 76 15.58 -5.83 35.33
CA ASP A 76 15.82 -4.47 35.82
C ASP A 76 14.47 -3.84 36.24
N LYS A 77 14.45 -3.08 37.34
CA LYS A 77 13.24 -2.50 37.94
C LYS A 77 12.33 -1.89 36.87
N PRO A 78 11.03 -2.25 36.81
CA PRO A 78 10.17 -1.83 35.71
C PRO A 78 9.97 -0.31 35.75
N THR A 79 10.67 0.39 34.85
CA THR A 79 10.36 1.78 34.52
C THR A 79 8.90 1.87 34.07
N LYS A 80 8.20 2.94 34.43
CA LYS A 80 6.83 3.19 33.96
C LYS A 80 6.79 3.08 32.43
N PRO A 81 5.71 2.51 31.85
CA PRO A 81 5.57 2.46 30.40
C PRO A 81 5.58 3.89 29.81
N PRO A 82 6.05 4.07 28.57
CA PRO A 82 5.83 5.30 27.83
C PRO A 82 4.34 5.64 27.75
N THR A 83 3.98 6.90 27.96
CA THR A 83 2.56 7.34 28.02
C THR A 83 1.83 7.25 26.68
N ASP A 84 2.57 7.30 25.57
CA ASP A 84 1.98 7.48 24.23
C ASP A 84 2.07 6.20 23.37
N THR A 85 2.49 5.08 23.95
CA THR A 85 2.73 3.83 23.22
C THR A 85 1.69 2.77 23.57
N THR A 86 0.98 2.26 22.56
CA THR A 86 -0.07 1.24 22.76
C THR A 86 0.41 -0.19 22.53
N HIS A 87 1.49 -0.37 21.76
CA HIS A 87 2.00 -1.67 21.33
C HIS A 87 3.52 -1.76 21.39
N VAL A 88 4.03 -2.98 21.55
CA VAL A 88 5.46 -3.32 21.46
C VAL A 88 5.67 -4.34 20.33
N ILE A 89 6.78 -4.20 19.60
CA ILE A 89 7.20 -5.18 18.59
C ILE A 89 7.76 -6.40 19.31
N THR A 90 7.12 -7.54 19.13
CA THR A 90 7.55 -8.83 19.69
C THR A 90 8.00 -9.81 18.63
N GLY A 91 8.02 -9.41 17.37
CA GLY A 91 8.57 -10.23 16.31
C GLY A 91 8.67 -9.50 14.99
N ILE A 92 9.47 -10.07 14.10
CA ILE A 92 9.71 -9.59 12.76
C ILE A 92 9.59 -10.76 11.78
N LYS A 93 8.88 -10.53 10.68
CA LYS A 93 8.90 -11.40 9.51
C LYS A 93 9.81 -10.76 8.47
N THR A 94 10.75 -11.53 7.98
CA THR A 94 11.71 -11.11 6.95
C THR A 94 11.53 -11.93 5.68
N GLY A 95 11.76 -11.28 4.55
CA GLY A 95 11.42 -11.82 3.23
C GLY A 95 11.36 -10.73 2.17
N ILE A 96 10.93 -11.10 0.97
CA ILE A 96 10.76 -10.16 -0.15
C ILE A 96 9.30 -10.14 -0.56
N GLU A 97 8.78 -8.94 -0.73
CA GLU A 97 7.46 -8.73 -1.32
C GLU A 97 7.54 -7.76 -2.48
N ILE A 98 6.75 -8.07 -3.52
CA ILE A 98 6.62 -7.25 -4.69
C ILE A 98 5.17 -7.10 -5.12
N ILE A 99 4.83 -5.93 -5.67
CA ILE A 99 3.67 -5.73 -6.53
C ILE A 99 4.16 -5.07 -7.80
N ALA A 100 4.00 -5.76 -8.94
CA ALA A 100 4.18 -5.14 -10.24
C ALA A 100 2.81 -4.76 -10.84
N VAL A 101 2.68 -3.52 -11.26
CA VAL A 101 1.51 -3.00 -11.96
C VAL A 101 1.85 -2.91 -13.43
N LEU A 102 1.15 -3.69 -14.26
CA LEU A 102 1.31 -3.71 -15.71
C LEU A 102 0.09 -3.05 -16.36
N GLN A 103 0.33 -1.98 -17.11
CA GLN A 103 -0.67 -1.36 -17.97
C GLN A 103 -0.53 -1.94 -19.39
N LEU A 104 -1.55 -2.66 -19.83
CA LEU A 104 -1.56 -3.36 -21.11
C LEU A 104 -2.20 -2.51 -22.21
N THR A 105 -1.91 -2.86 -23.46
CA THR A 105 -2.64 -2.35 -24.64
C THR A 105 -4.04 -2.95 -24.71
N SER A 106 -5.00 -2.23 -25.31
CA SER A 106 -6.40 -2.68 -25.45
C SER A 106 -6.63 -3.84 -26.44
N ASP A 107 -5.59 -4.59 -26.78
CA ASP A 107 -5.64 -5.73 -27.69
C ASP A 107 -5.98 -7.02 -26.92
N ALA A 108 -7.19 -7.53 -27.14
CA ALA A 108 -7.72 -8.70 -26.45
C ALA A 108 -6.85 -9.95 -26.59
N GLN A 109 -6.27 -10.19 -27.77
CA GLN A 109 -5.46 -11.38 -28.00
C GLN A 109 -4.15 -11.29 -27.24
N ARG A 110 -3.49 -10.13 -27.27
CA ARG A 110 -2.25 -9.88 -26.50
C ARG A 110 -2.46 -10.00 -25.00
N ILE A 111 -3.62 -9.59 -24.49
CA ILE A 111 -3.94 -9.72 -23.06
C ILE A 111 -3.94 -11.19 -22.63
N VAL A 112 -4.57 -12.08 -23.41
CA VAL A 112 -4.60 -13.51 -23.11
C VAL A 112 -3.18 -14.11 -23.10
N GLU A 113 -2.36 -13.72 -24.09
CA GLU A 113 -0.96 -14.14 -24.14
C GLU A 113 -0.15 -13.65 -22.93
N ILE A 114 -0.33 -12.39 -22.54
CA ILE A 114 0.32 -11.81 -21.35
C ILE A 114 -0.14 -12.52 -20.08
N ASP A 115 -1.44 -12.77 -19.92
CA ASP A 115 -1.98 -13.48 -18.76
C ASP A 115 -1.38 -14.90 -18.65
N ASN A 116 -1.19 -15.59 -19.78
CA ASN A 116 -0.49 -16.89 -19.83
C ASN A 116 0.98 -16.77 -19.38
N VAL A 117 1.71 -15.75 -19.87
CA VAL A 117 3.10 -15.51 -19.46
C VAL A 117 3.18 -15.19 -17.97
N LEU A 118 2.29 -14.34 -17.44
CA LEU A 118 2.23 -14.02 -16.02
C LEU A 118 1.96 -15.26 -15.16
N GLN A 119 1.09 -16.17 -15.60
CA GLN A 119 0.87 -17.44 -14.90
C GLN A 119 2.12 -18.31 -14.92
N ARG A 120 2.84 -18.40 -16.05
CA ARG A 120 4.12 -19.12 -16.11
C ARG A 120 5.16 -18.53 -15.16
N LEU A 121 5.27 -17.20 -15.09
CA LEU A 121 6.16 -16.51 -14.13
C LEU A 121 5.79 -16.85 -12.69
N ARG A 122 4.50 -16.86 -12.37
CA ARG A 122 4.00 -17.24 -11.04
C ARG A 122 4.38 -18.68 -10.71
N THR A 123 4.14 -19.62 -11.63
CA THR A 123 4.49 -21.03 -11.46
C THR A 123 5.98 -21.20 -11.21
N PHE A 124 6.83 -20.52 -11.99
CA PHE A 124 8.28 -20.53 -11.80
C PHE A 124 8.72 -20.03 -10.41
N LEU A 125 8.07 -19.00 -9.87
CA LEU A 125 8.39 -18.49 -8.54
C LEU A 125 7.94 -19.42 -7.40
N LEU A 126 6.86 -20.16 -7.62
CA LEU A 126 6.27 -21.07 -6.62
C LEU A 126 6.89 -22.46 -6.61
N ASN A 127 7.32 -22.97 -7.76
CA ASN A 127 7.93 -24.27 -7.91
C ASN A 127 9.45 -24.20 -7.72
N ASP A 128 10.10 -25.34 -7.47
CA ASP A 128 11.58 -25.46 -7.40
C ASP A 128 12.28 -25.40 -8.78
N ASP A 129 11.58 -24.91 -9.80
CA ASP A 129 12.11 -24.74 -11.14
C ASP A 129 13.32 -23.79 -11.11
N LYS A 130 14.48 -24.30 -11.54
CA LYS A 130 15.73 -23.52 -11.53
C LYS A 130 15.87 -22.58 -12.72
N ILE A 131 15.13 -22.83 -13.80
CA ILE A 131 15.28 -22.12 -15.07
C ILE A 131 13.91 -21.69 -15.59
N LEU A 132 13.76 -20.39 -15.81
CA LEU A 132 12.65 -19.81 -16.54
C LEU A 132 13.09 -19.53 -17.98
N ASN A 133 12.63 -20.36 -18.91
CA ASN A 133 12.80 -20.13 -20.34
C ASN A 133 11.57 -19.45 -20.91
N LEU A 134 11.61 -18.12 -20.96
CA LEU A 134 10.70 -17.35 -21.80
C LEU A 134 11.25 -17.32 -23.22
N THR A 135 10.36 -17.41 -24.20
CA THR A 135 10.74 -17.15 -25.60
C THR A 135 10.99 -15.65 -25.79
N GLN A 136 11.77 -15.28 -26.81
CA GLN A 136 12.00 -13.87 -27.14
C GLN A 136 10.69 -13.11 -27.41
N GLN A 137 9.69 -13.78 -27.97
CA GLN A 137 8.36 -13.24 -28.18
C GLN A 137 7.68 -12.90 -26.85
N GLU A 138 7.71 -13.80 -25.86
CA GLU A 138 7.12 -13.58 -24.54
C GLU A 138 7.81 -12.46 -23.75
N GLU A 139 9.14 -12.38 -23.83
CA GLU A 139 9.87 -11.24 -23.25
C GLU A 139 9.47 -9.91 -23.92
N SER A 140 9.29 -9.92 -25.25
CA SER A 140 8.84 -8.75 -25.98
C SER A 140 7.41 -8.34 -25.59
N LEU A 141 6.51 -9.29 -25.33
CA LEU A 141 5.14 -9.01 -24.89
C LEU A 141 5.10 -8.26 -23.56
N LEU A 142 5.91 -8.68 -22.58
CA LEU A 142 6.01 -8.00 -21.29
C LEU A 142 6.66 -6.62 -21.40
N THR A 143 7.66 -6.49 -22.28
CA THR A 143 8.40 -5.23 -22.48
C THR A 143 7.59 -4.21 -23.28
N ASN A 144 6.70 -4.67 -24.16
CA ASN A 144 5.80 -3.82 -24.96
C ASN A 144 4.54 -3.39 -24.19
N SER A 145 4.48 -3.62 -22.88
CA SER A 145 3.46 -3.02 -22.01
C SER A 145 3.60 -1.50 -22.03
N ILE A 146 2.47 -0.79 -21.94
CA ILE A 146 2.43 0.69 -22.00
C ILE A 146 3.22 1.26 -20.80
N HIS A 147 3.12 0.61 -19.66
CA HIS A 147 3.77 1.03 -18.44
C HIS A 147 3.90 -0.15 -17.47
N THR A 148 5.10 -0.36 -16.92
CA THR A 148 5.33 -1.31 -15.83
C THR A 148 5.96 -0.56 -14.66
N LYS A 149 5.38 -0.70 -13.47
CA LYS A 149 5.94 -0.14 -12.23
C LYS A 149 5.96 -1.20 -11.14
N ILE A 150 7.09 -1.29 -10.45
CA ILE A 150 7.34 -2.33 -9.45
C ILE A 150 7.50 -1.66 -8.09
N TYR A 151 6.73 -2.16 -7.13
CA TYR A 151 6.77 -1.75 -5.74
C TYR A 151 7.35 -2.90 -4.92
N SER A 152 8.27 -2.62 -4.01
CA SER A 152 8.89 -3.65 -3.17
C SER A 152 9.37 -3.11 -1.83
N ASN A 153 9.40 -3.97 -0.82
CA ASN A 153 10.10 -3.71 0.44
C ASN A 153 11.63 -3.69 0.28
N THR A 154 12.15 -4.10 -0.87
CA THR A 154 13.58 -4.15 -1.20
C THR A 154 13.96 -3.03 -2.18
N HIS A 155 15.01 -2.26 -1.90
CA HIS A 155 15.47 -1.18 -2.79
C HIS A 155 15.98 -1.71 -4.13
N ASP A 156 16.75 -2.81 -4.13
CA ASP A 156 17.35 -3.42 -5.33
C ASP A 156 16.34 -3.74 -6.44
N LEU A 157 15.07 -3.95 -6.06
CA LEU A 157 13.99 -4.30 -6.98
C LEU A 157 13.21 -3.10 -7.51
N ARG A 158 13.35 -1.92 -6.90
CA ARG A 158 12.60 -0.71 -7.30
C ARG A 158 13.10 -0.12 -8.61
N ASP A 159 14.39 -0.28 -8.89
CA ASP A 159 15.03 0.25 -10.10
C ASP A 159 14.86 -0.67 -11.32
N ILE A 160 14.38 -1.90 -11.10
CA ILE A 160 14.14 -2.86 -12.18
C ILE A 160 12.75 -2.58 -12.78
N ASN A 161 12.72 -2.22 -14.06
CA ASN A 161 11.47 -1.94 -14.78
C ASN A 161 10.90 -3.14 -15.56
N ARG A 162 11.60 -4.28 -15.56
CA ARG A 162 11.21 -5.49 -16.30
C ARG A 162 10.88 -6.62 -15.34
N LEU A 163 9.61 -7.03 -15.35
CA LEU A 163 9.08 -8.06 -14.45
C LEU A 163 9.85 -9.39 -14.52
N TYR A 164 10.28 -9.82 -15.72
CA TYR A 164 11.09 -11.03 -15.89
C TYR A 164 12.38 -11.03 -15.05
N TYR A 165 13.13 -9.91 -15.05
CA TYR A 165 14.35 -9.80 -14.26
C TYR A 165 14.07 -9.79 -12.76
N VAL A 166 12.97 -9.16 -12.34
CA VAL A 166 12.53 -9.24 -10.94
C VAL A 166 12.23 -10.68 -10.54
N CYS A 167 11.49 -11.44 -11.36
CA CYS A 167 11.21 -12.84 -11.06
C CYS A 167 12.49 -13.68 -10.93
N ARG A 168 13.48 -13.45 -11.81
CA ARG A 168 14.78 -14.12 -11.71
C ARG A 168 15.55 -13.73 -10.45
N PHE A 169 15.57 -12.45 -10.10
CA PHE A 169 16.19 -11.97 -8.87
C PHE A 169 15.55 -12.63 -7.65
N LEU A 170 14.21 -12.65 -7.59
CA LEU A 170 13.46 -13.28 -6.51
C LEU A 170 13.85 -14.76 -6.33
N LYS A 171 13.90 -15.52 -7.44
CA LYS A 171 14.28 -16.93 -7.40
C LYS A 171 15.71 -17.14 -6.89
N GLN A 172 16.65 -16.28 -7.29
CA GLN A 172 18.02 -16.34 -6.80
C GLN A 172 18.13 -15.95 -5.32
N ALA A 173 17.33 -14.96 -4.89
CA ALA A 173 17.32 -14.46 -3.53
C ALA A 173 16.76 -15.48 -2.54
N GLN A 174 15.83 -16.35 -2.95
CA GLN A 174 15.32 -17.47 -2.12
C GLN A 174 16.42 -18.38 -1.58
N ASN A 175 17.58 -18.47 -2.26
CA ASN A 175 18.71 -19.30 -1.84
C ASN A 175 19.73 -18.53 -0.97
N LYS A 176 19.44 -17.28 -0.60
CA LYS A 176 20.32 -16.41 0.19
C LYS A 176 19.63 -16.03 1.49
N THR A 177 20.42 -15.68 2.50
CA THR A 177 19.88 -15.06 3.71
C THR A 177 19.37 -13.66 3.40
N ILE A 178 18.05 -13.50 3.38
CA ILE A 178 17.38 -12.22 3.19
C ILE A 178 16.89 -11.68 4.53
N ASN A 179 17.22 -10.42 4.83
CA ASN A 179 16.82 -9.74 6.07
C ASN A 179 15.91 -8.52 5.83
N TYR A 180 15.28 -8.40 4.65
CA TYR A 180 14.32 -7.32 4.38
C TYR A 180 13.04 -7.55 5.19
N ILE A 181 12.58 -6.52 5.91
CA ILE A 181 11.41 -6.63 6.77
C ILE A 181 10.15 -6.64 5.90
N VAL A 182 9.28 -7.61 6.17
CA VAL A 182 7.96 -7.75 5.54
C VAL A 182 6.89 -7.21 6.47
N SER A 183 6.86 -7.68 7.71
CA SER A 183 5.90 -7.21 8.71
C SER A 183 6.43 -7.35 10.13
N TYR A 184 5.81 -6.60 11.03
CA TYR A 184 6.05 -6.64 12.46
C TYR A 184 4.93 -7.39 13.14
N ILE A 185 5.26 -8.12 14.19
CA ILE A 185 4.30 -8.77 15.07
C ILE A 185 4.21 -7.92 16.33
N LEU A 186 3.03 -7.34 16.55
CA LEU A 186 2.78 -6.42 17.63
C LEU A 186 2.02 -7.11 18.77
N ARG A 187 2.34 -6.76 20.01
CA ARG A 187 1.53 -7.08 21.19
C ARG A 187 1.17 -5.81 21.94
N PRO A 188 0.03 -5.78 22.64
CA PRO A 188 -0.33 -4.68 23.52
C PRO A 188 0.79 -4.39 24.53
N ILE A 189 1.05 -3.12 24.84
CA ILE A 189 2.11 -2.73 25.79
C ILE A 189 1.92 -3.35 27.19
N LYS A 190 0.66 -3.58 27.59
CA LYS A 190 0.29 -4.30 28.81
C LYS A 190 0.87 -5.71 28.92
N TRP A 191 1.25 -6.33 27.79
CA TRP A 191 1.93 -7.62 27.79
C TRP A 191 3.34 -7.51 28.41
N LEU A 192 4.05 -6.41 28.16
CA LEU A 192 5.37 -6.14 28.74
C LEU A 192 5.28 -5.52 30.14
N TYR A 193 4.24 -4.72 30.41
CA TYR A 193 4.02 -3.99 31.66
C TYR A 193 2.70 -4.38 32.37
N PRO A 194 2.52 -5.66 32.75
CA PRO A 194 1.24 -6.13 33.28
C PRO A 194 0.84 -5.50 34.62
N LEU A 195 1.79 -4.92 35.37
CA LEU A 195 1.53 -4.26 36.66
C LEU A 195 0.95 -2.84 36.53
N TYR A 196 0.97 -2.26 35.33
CA TYR A 196 0.49 -0.90 35.05
C TYR A 196 -0.88 -0.90 34.33
N THR A 197 -1.55 -2.05 34.26
CA THR A 197 -2.88 -2.20 33.66
C THR A 197 -3.89 -1.29 34.37
N GLY A 198 -4.34 -0.23 33.69
CA GLY A 198 -5.36 0.71 34.18
C GLY A 198 -4.97 2.19 34.13
N THR A 199 -3.69 2.52 33.85
CA THR A 199 -3.22 3.91 33.69
C THR A 199 -2.89 4.30 32.24
N ASP A 200 -3.09 3.36 31.30
CA ASP A 200 -2.45 3.40 29.99
C ASP A 200 -3.42 3.79 28.87
N VAL A 201 -2.87 4.31 27.76
CA VAL A 201 -3.61 4.54 26.52
C VAL A 201 -3.97 3.18 25.92
N GLU A 202 -5.25 2.82 25.96
CA GLU A 202 -5.77 1.67 25.24
C GLU A 202 -6.02 2.03 23.77
N PHE A 203 -5.54 1.18 22.85
CA PHE A 203 -5.85 1.35 21.44
C PHE A 203 -7.28 0.88 21.17
N ILE A 204 -8.14 1.79 20.73
CA ILE A 204 -9.51 1.47 20.32
C ILE A 204 -9.54 1.24 18.81
N SER A 205 -9.77 0.01 18.38
CA SER A 205 -9.98 -0.31 16.97
C SER A 205 -11.31 0.24 16.47
N LEU A 206 -11.32 0.74 15.25
CA LEU A 206 -12.57 1.13 14.58
C LEU A 206 -13.29 -0.11 14.04
N PRO A 207 -14.63 -0.13 14.04
CA PRO A 207 -15.40 -1.12 13.32
C PRO A 207 -14.98 -1.22 11.85
N GLU A 208 -14.94 -2.44 11.31
CA GLU A 208 -14.43 -2.69 9.96
C GLU A 208 -15.19 -1.90 8.88
N HIS A 209 -16.51 -1.75 9.02
CA HIS A 209 -17.31 -1.00 8.06
C HIS A 209 -16.93 0.49 8.02
N LEU A 210 -16.67 1.12 9.17
CA LEU A 210 -16.21 2.52 9.21
C LEU A 210 -14.80 2.66 8.63
N ASN A 211 -13.90 1.72 8.97
CA ASN A 211 -12.58 1.67 8.37
C ASN A 211 -12.66 1.62 6.85
N ASN A 212 -13.49 0.73 6.30
CA ASN A 212 -13.68 0.59 4.85
C ASN A 212 -14.30 1.86 4.24
N ASN A 213 -15.32 2.47 4.86
CA ASN A 213 -15.97 3.67 4.34
C ASN A 213 -14.98 4.85 4.24
N ILE A 214 -14.22 5.11 5.31
CA ILE A 214 -13.21 6.19 5.32
C ILE A 214 -12.15 5.90 4.26
N GLU A 215 -11.69 4.66 4.19
CA GLU A 215 -10.67 4.24 3.24
C GLU A 215 -11.13 4.44 1.79
N GLU A 216 -12.32 3.96 1.45
CA GLU A 216 -12.91 4.10 0.11
C GLU A 216 -13.11 5.57 -0.26
N TYR A 217 -13.64 6.38 0.66
CA TYR A 217 -13.80 7.82 0.48
C TYR A 217 -12.46 8.51 0.18
N VAL A 218 -11.44 8.26 1.00
CA VAL A 218 -10.12 8.89 0.84
C VAL A 218 -9.42 8.43 -0.45
N LEU A 219 -9.55 7.17 -0.83
CA LEU A 219 -9.00 6.66 -2.10
C LEU A 219 -9.70 7.28 -3.30
N GLN A 220 -11.02 7.39 -3.27
CA GLN A 220 -11.78 8.01 -4.34
C GLN A 220 -11.43 9.50 -4.49
N LEU A 221 -11.35 10.23 -3.38
CA LEU A 221 -10.93 11.63 -3.35
C LEU A 221 -9.54 11.83 -4.00
N ARG A 222 -8.58 10.96 -3.68
CA ARG A 222 -7.24 10.99 -4.27
C ARG A 222 -7.23 10.68 -5.76
N ASP A 223 -7.97 9.67 -6.17
CA ASP A 223 -8.05 9.31 -7.59
C ASP A 223 -8.61 10.46 -8.42
N ASP A 224 -9.62 11.17 -7.92
CA ASP A 224 -10.22 12.28 -8.63
C ASP A 224 -9.29 13.49 -8.69
N ILE A 225 -8.54 13.76 -7.61
CA ILE A 225 -7.43 14.74 -7.60
C ILE A 225 -6.38 14.37 -8.66
N LEU A 226 -5.89 13.13 -8.68
CA LEU A 226 -4.85 12.71 -9.63
C LEU A 226 -5.31 12.82 -11.09
N LYS A 227 -6.57 12.46 -11.37
CA LYS A 227 -7.15 12.63 -12.72
C LYS A 227 -7.24 14.10 -13.12
N LEU A 228 -7.71 14.95 -12.22
CA LEU A 228 -7.80 16.40 -12.45
C LEU A 228 -6.40 16.99 -12.67
N GLU A 229 -5.43 16.63 -11.84
CA GLU A 229 -4.05 17.06 -11.97
C GLU A 229 -3.49 16.70 -13.35
N LYS A 230 -3.68 15.45 -13.78
CA LYS A 230 -3.25 14.97 -15.10
C LYS A 230 -3.90 15.76 -16.23
N CYS A 231 -5.21 16.00 -16.16
CA CYS A 231 -5.95 16.78 -17.15
C CYS A 231 -5.38 18.20 -17.30
N ILE A 232 -5.11 18.87 -16.16
CA ILE A 232 -4.60 20.23 -16.13
C ILE A 232 -3.14 20.31 -16.57
N LYS A 233 -2.27 19.44 -16.03
CA LYS A 233 -0.82 19.48 -16.26
C LYS A 233 -0.42 18.95 -17.63
N GLU A 234 -1.02 17.86 -18.09
CA GLU A 234 -0.60 17.17 -19.31
C GLU A 234 -1.47 17.53 -20.52
N GLY A 235 -2.78 17.70 -20.33
CA GLY A 235 -3.71 18.01 -21.41
C GLY A 235 -3.77 19.49 -21.74
N LEU A 236 -4.24 20.29 -20.78
CA LEU A 236 -4.58 21.70 -21.01
C LEU A 236 -3.37 22.59 -21.27
N LEU A 237 -2.28 22.44 -20.49
CA LEU A 237 -1.07 23.23 -20.69
C LEU A 237 -0.42 23.01 -22.07
N LYS A 238 -0.46 21.78 -22.60
CA LYS A 238 0.09 21.47 -23.92
C LYS A 238 -0.76 22.06 -25.05
N LEU A 239 -2.09 22.05 -24.90
CA LEU A 239 -3.02 22.52 -25.93
C LEU A 239 -3.17 24.05 -25.97
N LEU A 240 -3.00 24.73 -24.84
CA LEU A 240 -3.39 26.14 -24.69
C LEU A 240 -2.21 27.10 -24.47
N ASN A 241 -0.98 26.60 -24.50
CA ASN A 241 0.21 27.43 -24.33
C ASN A 241 0.28 28.49 -25.44
N GLY A 242 0.20 29.77 -25.04
CA GLY A 242 0.30 30.94 -25.92
C GLY A 242 -1.01 31.71 -26.15
N TYR A 243 -2.17 31.06 -26.16
CA TYR A 243 -3.44 31.69 -26.53
C TYR A 243 -4.34 32.08 -25.35
N LEU A 244 -4.22 31.40 -24.20
CA LEU A 244 -5.13 31.57 -23.05
C LEU A 244 -4.40 31.61 -21.69
N LYS A 245 -3.27 32.32 -21.62
CA LYS A 245 -2.39 32.36 -20.44
C LYS A 245 -3.13 32.71 -19.14
N ASP A 246 -4.00 33.70 -19.16
CA ASP A 246 -4.73 34.14 -17.95
C ASP A 246 -5.78 33.13 -17.50
N ARG A 247 -6.44 32.44 -18.45
CA ARG A 247 -7.41 31.37 -18.11
C ARG A 247 -6.71 30.13 -17.57
N LEU A 248 -5.53 29.79 -18.11
CA LEU A 248 -4.67 28.72 -17.58
C LEU A 248 -4.22 29.03 -16.15
N SER A 249 -3.79 30.25 -15.88
CA SER A 249 -3.40 30.69 -14.53
C SER A 249 -4.56 30.59 -13.54
N ASN A 250 -5.77 30.99 -13.95
CA ASN A 250 -6.96 30.87 -13.11
C ASN A 250 -7.31 29.40 -12.81
N LEU A 251 -7.29 28.53 -13.82
CA LEU A 251 -7.50 27.09 -13.64
C LEU A 251 -6.47 26.46 -12.70
N GLN A 252 -5.19 26.84 -12.80
CA GLN A 252 -4.15 26.39 -11.87
C GLN A 252 -4.41 26.86 -10.43
N GLN A 253 -4.90 28.09 -10.25
CA GLN A 253 -5.26 28.61 -8.94
C GLN A 253 -6.48 27.88 -8.34
N GLN A 254 -7.53 27.66 -9.15
CA GLN A 254 -8.70 26.88 -8.73
C GLN A 254 -8.31 25.45 -8.35
N TRP A 255 -7.47 24.82 -9.16
CA TRP A 255 -6.88 23.52 -8.85
C TRP A 255 -6.16 23.49 -7.50
N PHE A 256 -5.32 24.49 -7.23
CA PHE A 256 -4.62 24.59 -5.96
C PHE A 256 -5.59 24.68 -4.77
N VAL A 257 -6.69 25.43 -4.92
CA VAL A 257 -7.74 25.53 -3.89
C VAL A 257 -8.41 24.17 -3.67
N VAL A 258 -8.82 23.47 -4.74
CA VAL A 258 -9.44 22.14 -4.65
C VAL A 258 -8.50 21.13 -3.98
N ASN A 259 -7.24 21.10 -4.39
CA ASN A 259 -6.25 20.20 -3.80
C ASN A 259 -6.02 20.49 -2.31
N LYS A 260 -6.03 21.77 -1.91
CA LYS A 260 -5.93 22.17 -0.51
C LYS A 260 -7.15 21.75 0.31
N MET A 261 -8.36 21.91 -0.23
CA MET A 261 -9.60 21.46 0.42
C MET A 261 -9.55 19.95 0.69
N CYS A 262 -9.14 19.16 -0.32
CA CYS A 262 -9.04 17.72 -0.16
C CYS A 262 -7.96 17.30 0.84
N THR A 263 -6.83 18.00 0.86
CA THR A 263 -5.76 17.75 1.85
C THR A 263 -6.26 18.02 3.27
N ASN A 264 -6.94 19.15 3.46
CA ASN A 264 -7.54 19.50 4.75
C ASN A 264 -8.57 18.45 5.21
N GLU A 265 -9.34 17.91 4.27
CA GLU A 265 -10.34 16.89 4.56
C GLU A 265 -9.70 15.57 5.02
N ILE A 266 -8.64 15.12 4.33
CA ILE A 266 -7.86 13.97 4.77
C ILE A 266 -7.23 14.21 6.15
N ASP A 267 -6.72 15.42 6.43
CA ASP A 267 -6.15 15.78 7.73
C ASP A 267 -7.22 15.80 8.84
N ARG A 268 -8.44 16.23 8.52
CA ARG A 268 -9.60 16.21 9.42
C ARG A 268 -9.95 14.78 9.81
N LEU A 269 -10.12 13.89 8.83
CA LEU A 269 -10.39 12.46 9.05
C LEU A 269 -9.24 11.79 9.82
N SER A 270 -7.99 12.15 9.51
CA SER A 270 -6.79 11.66 10.21
C SER A 270 -6.83 11.97 11.71
N LYS A 271 -7.13 13.22 12.07
CA LYS A 271 -7.26 13.64 13.47
C LYS A 271 -8.38 12.90 14.18
N LEU A 272 -9.54 12.80 13.54
CA LEU A 272 -10.70 12.09 14.09
C LEU A 272 -10.38 10.62 14.40
N VAL A 273 -9.72 9.92 13.46
CA VAL A 273 -9.30 8.53 13.66
C VAL A 273 -8.26 8.39 14.77
N ILE A 274 -7.31 9.33 14.89
CA ILE A 274 -6.34 9.35 16.00
C ILE A 274 -7.04 9.55 17.35
N ASP A 275 -7.99 10.49 17.43
CA ASP A 275 -8.69 10.82 18.67
C ASP A 275 -9.56 9.65 19.14
N VAL A 276 -10.22 8.93 18.23
CA VAL A 276 -10.95 7.70 18.56
C VAL A 276 -10.01 6.60 19.02
N ARG A 277 -8.94 6.32 18.25
CA ARG A 277 -7.97 5.26 18.58
C ARG A 277 -7.24 5.50 19.90
N SER A 278 -7.13 6.75 20.34
CA SER A 278 -6.54 7.14 21.62
C SER A 278 -7.56 7.28 22.76
N GLY A 279 -8.84 6.97 22.52
CA GLY A 279 -9.90 7.06 23.53
C GLY A 279 -10.31 8.48 23.90
N ARG A 280 -9.89 9.50 23.14
CA ARG A 280 -10.27 10.91 23.36
C ARG A 280 -11.66 11.22 22.81
N THR A 281 -12.20 10.37 21.96
CA THR A 281 -13.49 10.57 21.27
C THR A 281 -14.18 9.21 21.06
N SER A 282 -15.51 9.22 21.04
CA SER A 282 -16.33 8.03 20.76
C SER A 282 -16.32 7.68 19.26
N VAL A 283 -16.38 6.38 18.97
CA VAL A 283 -16.59 5.84 17.62
C VAL A 283 -17.85 6.42 16.95
N SER A 284 -18.90 6.69 17.73
CA SER A 284 -20.17 7.23 17.22
C SER A 284 -20.04 8.61 16.56
N ILE A 285 -18.99 9.38 16.90
CA ILE A 285 -18.73 10.67 16.26
C ILE A 285 -18.25 10.47 14.81
N VAL A 286 -17.56 9.35 14.53
CA VAL A 286 -17.13 8.99 13.18
C VAL A 286 -18.33 8.65 12.30
N GLU A 287 -19.28 7.89 12.83
CA GLU A 287 -20.54 7.55 12.14
C GLU A 287 -21.29 8.81 11.74
N GLN A 288 -21.53 9.70 12.70
CA GLN A 288 -22.21 10.98 12.44
C GLN A 288 -21.48 11.85 11.42
N THR A 289 -20.14 11.84 11.47
CA THR A 289 -19.31 12.62 10.54
C THR A 289 -19.43 12.11 9.11
N LEU A 290 -19.51 10.79 8.92
CA LEU A 290 -19.61 10.18 7.59
C LEU A 290 -21.03 10.20 7.03
N GLU A 291 -22.06 10.30 7.88
CA GLU A 291 -23.47 10.41 7.47
C GLU A 291 -23.90 11.86 7.15
N SER A 292 -23.11 12.86 7.55
CA SER A 292 -23.42 14.28 7.36
C SER A 292 -22.93 14.86 6.02
N ASP A 293 -22.18 14.08 5.24
CA ASP A 293 -21.63 14.42 3.91
C ASP A 293 -22.38 13.67 2.79
#